data_AF-A0A524M6T7-F1
#
_entry.id   AF-A0A524M6T7-F1
#
_cell.length_a   1.000
_cell.length_b   1.000
_cell.length_c   1.000
_cell.angle_alpha   90.00
_cell.angle_beta   90.00
_cell.angle_gamma   90.00
#
_symmetry.space_group_name_H-M   'P 1'
#
loop_
_entity.id
_entity.type
_entity.pdbx_description
1 polymer ?
#
loop_
_entity_poly.entity_id
_entity_poly.type
_entity_poly.pdbx_seq_one_letter_code
_entity_poly.pdbx_strand_id
1 'polypeptide(L)'
;MDDILLKQARALYKDRLRIALAAFIFLFAITFYLFYSPEIITLGAVPPVGLTPVGWTQGFAVVASVNTIGLFIALAMMTLIFRFWSWAFLPGPASTFTLAVLRGILGSQTTIRHTLGKRFRVTLENGLHFDVNCRIKEKDTGEWFAYRLVSAKLQSTQLRNIALRHGFGVMDNRLVASVSNDELHHRTLLLTKAIMMANAFV
;
A
#
# COMPACT_ATOMS: atom_id res chain seq x y z
N MET A 1 13.50 22.33 -0.41
CA MET A 1 13.91 21.19 0.43
C MET A 1 12.94 20.02 0.27
N ASP A 2 11.65 20.30 0.35
CA ASP A 2 10.50 19.40 0.15
C ASP A 2 10.54 18.50 -1.08
N ASP A 3 10.88 19.09 -2.22
CA ASP A 3 10.94 18.39 -3.51
C ASP A 3 12.08 17.34 -3.57
N ILE A 4 13.13 17.51 -2.76
CA ILE A 4 14.25 16.57 -2.64
C ILE A 4 13.84 15.34 -1.82
N LEU A 5 13.10 15.54 -0.72
CA LEU A 5 12.63 14.44 0.14
C LEU A 5 11.69 13.50 -0.62
N LEU A 6 10.83 14.05 -1.48
CA LEU A 6 9.92 13.27 -2.30
C LEU A 6 10.65 12.50 -3.41
N LYS A 7 11.67 13.11 -4.03
CA LYS A 7 12.56 12.43 -4.98
C LYS A 7 13.34 11.30 -4.32
N GLN A 8 13.87 11.52 -3.12
CA GLN A 8 14.55 10.49 -2.33
C GLN A 8 13.59 9.37 -1.93
N ALA A 9 12.38 9.69 -1.44
CA ALA A 9 11.37 8.71 -1.11
C ALA A 9 11.01 7.82 -2.30
N ARG A 10 10.87 8.43 -3.49
CA ARG A 10 10.62 7.73 -4.76
C ARG A 10 11.75 6.78 -5.12
N ALA A 11 13.00 7.23 -5.05
CA ALA A 11 14.16 6.38 -5.31
C ALA A 11 14.21 5.20 -4.32
N LEU A 12 14.05 5.48 -3.03
CA LEU A 12 14.04 4.47 -1.99
C LEU A 12 12.92 3.44 -2.19
N TYR A 13 11.72 3.88 -2.58
CA TYR A 13 10.60 2.97 -2.83
C TYR A 13 10.92 2.02 -3.99
N LYS A 14 11.43 2.54 -5.11
CA LYS A 14 11.82 1.72 -6.27
C LYS A 14 12.91 0.72 -5.93
N ASP A 15 13.95 1.16 -5.21
CA ASP A 15 15.06 0.29 -4.84
C ASP A 15 14.62 -0.80 -3.88
N ARG A 16 13.79 -0.46 -2.89
CA ARG A 16 13.22 -1.45 -1.97
C ARG A 16 12.30 -2.45 -2.67
N LEU A 17 11.53 -2.01 -3.65
CA LEU A 17 10.68 -2.90 -4.46
C LEU A 17 11.53 -3.85 -5.31
N ARG A 18 12.64 -3.36 -5.89
CA ARG A 18 13.62 -4.20 -6.60
C ARG A 18 14.29 -5.22 -5.68
N ILE A 19 14.70 -4.82 -4.48
CA ILE A 19 15.30 -5.72 -3.48
C ILE A 19 14.28 -6.80 -3.07
N ALA A 20 13.03 -6.40 -2.81
CA ALA A 20 11.96 -7.35 -2.47
C ALA A 20 11.67 -8.32 -3.64
N LEU A 21 11.67 -7.83 -4.88
CA LEU A 21 11.52 -8.67 -6.07
C LEU A 21 12.70 -9.63 -6.24
N ALA A 22 13.93 -9.18 -6.02
CA ALA A 22 15.12 -10.03 -6.09
C ALA A 22 15.09 -11.13 -5.02
N ALA A 23 14.72 -10.78 -3.78
CA ALA A 23 14.53 -11.75 -2.70
C ALA A 23 13.41 -12.75 -3.03
N PHE A 24 12.32 -12.29 -3.66
CA PHE A 24 11.23 -13.15 -4.13
C PHE A 24 11.72 -14.16 -5.18
N ILE A 25 12.51 -13.72 -6.17
CA ILE A 25 13.07 -14.60 -7.19
C ILE A 25 14.00 -15.65 -6.56
N PHE A 26 14.83 -15.23 -5.59
CA PHE A 26 15.74 -16.14 -4.89
C PHE A 26 15.00 -17.19 -4.05
N LEU A 27 14.00 -16.76 -3.28
CA LEU A 27 13.15 -17.65 -2.51
C LEU A 27 12.37 -18.60 -3.43
N PHE A 28 11.83 -18.10 -4.54
CA PHE A 28 11.17 -18.93 -5.55
C PHE A 28 12.11 -19.99 -6.09
N ALA A 29 13.36 -19.64 -6.44
CA ALA A 29 14.36 -20.59 -6.93
C ALA A 29 14.68 -21.68 -5.90
N ILE A 30 14.84 -21.33 -4.62
CA ILE A 30 15.04 -22.30 -3.53
C ILE A 30 13.83 -23.22 -3.40
N THR A 31 12.63 -22.64 -3.38
CA THR A 31 11.38 -23.39 -3.19
C THR A 31 11.19 -24.36 -4.36
N PHE A 32 11.41 -23.91 -5.58
CA PHE A 32 11.40 -24.74 -6.77
C PHE A 32 12.44 -25.87 -6.69
N TYR A 33 13.66 -25.57 -6.27
CA TYR A 33 14.69 -26.60 -6.05
C TYR A 33 14.24 -27.65 -5.04
N LEU A 34 13.73 -27.24 -3.87
CA LEU A 34 13.32 -28.18 -2.82
C LEU A 34 12.16 -29.08 -3.23
N PHE A 35 11.17 -28.56 -3.95
CA PHE A 35 9.96 -29.31 -4.31
C PHE A 35 10.10 -30.12 -5.61
N TYR A 36 10.96 -29.70 -6.56
CA TYR A 36 11.05 -30.35 -7.87
C TYR A 36 12.41 -30.97 -8.18
N SER A 37 13.53 -30.44 -7.66
CA SER A 37 14.86 -30.95 -8.00
C SER A 37 15.06 -32.42 -7.63
N PRO A 38 14.66 -32.92 -6.43
CA PRO A 38 14.85 -34.31 -6.07
C PRO A 38 14.06 -35.30 -6.95
N GLU A 39 12.82 -34.96 -7.28
CA GLU A 39 11.97 -35.81 -8.13
C GLU A 39 12.44 -35.78 -9.58
N ILE A 40 12.82 -34.60 -10.11
CA ILE A 40 13.34 -34.45 -11.48
C ILE A 40 14.68 -35.16 -11.66
N ILE A 41 15.61 -35.05 -10.70
CA ILE A 41 16.94 -35.67 -10.78
C ILE A 41 16.86 -37.20 -10.71
N THR A 42 15.81 -37.75 -10.07
CA THR A 42 15.61 -39.19 -9.94
C THR A 42 14.75 -39.80 -11.07
N LEU A 43 14.19 -38.99 -11.98
CA LEU A 43 13.54 -39.53 -13.19
C LEU A 43 14.53 -40.35 -14.01
N GLY A 44 14.19 -41.61 -14.25
CA GLY A 44 15.00 -42.54 -15.04
C GLY A 44 16.13 -43.23 -14.28
N ALA A 45 16.35 -42.94 -12.99
CA ALA A 45 17.36 -43.62 -12.17
C ALA A 45 16.91 -45.01 -11.67
N VAL A 46 15.60 -45.29 -11.64
CA VAL A 46 15.04 -46.62 -11.34
C VAL A 46 14.78 -47.35 -12.67
N PRO A 47 15.42 -48.50 -12.93
CA PRO A 47 15.16 -49.25 -14.16
C PRO A 47 13.68 -49.69 -14.19
N PRO A 48 12.96 -49.49 -15.31
CA PRO A 48 11.54 -49.84 -15.39
C PRO A 48 11.38 -51.36 -15.34
N VAL A 49 10.89 -51.87 -14.21
CA VAL A 49 10.44 -53.26 -14.11
C VAL A 49 9.03 -53.32 -14.70
N GLY A 50 8.95 -53.61 -16.00
CA GLY A 50 7.68 -53.80 -16.72
C GLY A 50 7.29 -52.65 -17.66
N LEU A 51 6.46 -52.99 -18.66
CA LEU A 51 6.08 -52.18 -19.83
C LEU A 51 6.16 -50.66 -19.60
N THR A 52 7.21 -50.08 -20.18
CA THR A 52 7.51 -48.66 -20.37
C THR A 52 6.38 -47.67 -20.05
N PRO A 53 6.47 -46.89 -18.96
CA PRO A 53 5.83 -45.58 -18.93
C PRO A 53 6.68 -44.64 -19.79
N VAL A 54 6.07 -44.10 -20.84
CA VAL A 54 6.75 -43.17 -21.74
C VAL A 54 7.09 -41.91 -20.94
N GLY A 55 8.31 -41.35 -21.08
CA GLY A 55 8.83 -40.31 -20.17
C GLY A 55 7.94 -39.07 -19.93
N TRP A 56 6.95 -38.82 -20.79
CA TRP A 56 5.92 -37.80 -20.57
C TRP A 56 4.96 -38.14 -19.44
N THR A 57 4.58 -39.41 -19.21
CA THR A 57 3.70 -39.79 -18.09
C THR A 57 4.39 -39.67 -16.73
N GLN A 58 5.71 -39.90 -16.67
CA GLN A 58 6.51 -39.64 -15.48
C GLN A 58 6.64 -38.13 -15.20
N GLY A 59 6.82 -37.31 -16.24
CA GLY A 59 6.77 -35.85 -16.12
C GLY A 59 5.44 -35.34 -15.57
N PHE A 60 4.30 -35.88 -16.05
CA PHE A 60 2.98 -35.54 -15.52
C PHE A 60 2.78 -35.99 -14.07
N ALA A 61 3.32 -37.14 -13.65
CA ALA A 61 3.22 -37.62 -12.27
C ALA A 61 3.96 -36.71 -11.28
N VAL A 62 5.12 -36.17 -11.65
CA VAL A 62 5.87 -35.19 -10.85
C VAL A 62 5.13 -33.85 -10.76
N VAL A 63 4.50 -33.43 -11.87
CA VAL A 63 3.68 -32.21 -11.89
C VAL A 63 2.35 -32.39 -11.15
N ALA A 64 1.81 -33.60 -11.06
CA ALA A 64 0.56 -33.91 -10.33
C ALA A 64 0.78 -34.30 -8.85
N SER A 65 2.03 -34.31 -8.36
CA SER A 65 2.36 -34.73 -7.00
C SER A 65 1.96 -33.69 -5.94
N VAL A 66 1.92 -34.11 -4.67
CA VAL A 66 1.62 -33.25 -3.51
C VAL A 66 2.59 -32.07 -3.41
N ASN A 67 3.79 -32.18 -4.00
CA ASN A 67 4.78 -31.11 -4.06
C ASN A 67 4.31 -29.91 -4.88
N THR A 68 3.47 -30.12 -5.90
CA THR A 68 2.88 -29.04 -6.70
C THR A 68 1.89 -28.21 -5.89
N ILE A 69 1.11 -28.85 -5.02
CA ILE A 69 0.21 -28.16 -4.08
C ILE A 69 1.05 -27.33 -3.09
N GLY A 70 2.14 -27.89 -2.56
CA GLY A 70 3.10 -27.19 -1.70
C GLY A 70 3.72 -25.96 -2.38
N LEU A 71 4.12 -26.09 -3.64
CA LEU A 71 4.65 -24.98 -4.45
C LEU A 71 3.59 -23.88 -4.62
N PHE A 72 2.35 -24.22 -5.00
CA PHE A 72 1.29 -23.23 -5.18
C PHE A 72 0.98 -22.49 -3.88
N ILE A 73 0.93 -23.19 -2.74
CA ILE A 73 0.75 -22.57 -1.42
C ILE A 73 1.92 -21.63 -1.10
N ALA A 74 3.16 -22.06 -1.35
CA ALA A 74 4.34 -21.22 -1.11
C ALA A 74 4.33 -19.96 -2.00
N LEU A 75 3.99 -20.10 -3.27
CA LEU A 75 3.90 -19.00 -4.24
C LEU A 75 2.76 -18.03 -3.86
N ALA A 76 1.61 -18.55 -3.42
CA ALA A 76 0.52 -17.76 -2.86
C ALA A 76 0.95 -17.00 -1.59
N MET A 77 1.65 -17.66 -0.66
CA MET A 77 2.19 -16.99 0.53
C MET A 77 3.19 -15.90 0.16
N MET A 78 4.12 -16.16 -0.75
CA MET A 78 5.10 -15.16 -1.16
C MET A 78 4.42 -13.94 -1.80
N THR A 79 3.43 -14.16 -2.67
CA THR A 79 2.69 -13.05 -3.31
C THR A 79 1.89 -12.24 -2.30
N LEU A 80 1.28 -12.90 -1.30
CA LEU A 80 0.60 -12.24 -0.19
C LEU A 80 1.57 -11.42 0.66
N ILE A 81 2.74 -11.96 1.00
CA ILE A 81 3.80 -11.25 1.75
C ILE A 81 4.27 -10.03 0.97
N PHE A 82 4.54 -10.18 -0.34
CA PHE A 82 4.96 -9.07 -1.19
C PHE A 82 3.87 -7.98 -1.28
N ARG A 83 2.60 -8.38 -1.44
CA ARG A 83 1.45 -7.46 -1.47
C ARG A 83 1.26 -6.76 -0.13
N PHE A 84 1.40 -7.47 0.99
CA PHE A 84 1.35 -6.89 2.33
C PHE A 84 2.48 -5.87 2.53
N TRP A 85 3.71 -6.22 2.14
CA TRP A 85 4.87 -5.36 2.31
C TRP A 85 4.78 -4.09 1.46
N SER A 86 4.40 -4.22 0.18
CA SER A 86 4.21 -3.08 -0.73
C SER A 86 3.05 -2.14 -0.31
N TRP A 87 2.02 -2.70 0.35
CA TRP A 87 0.91 -1.94 0.92
C TRP A 87 1.28 -1.25 2.24
N ALA A 88 1.87 -1.98 3.19
CA ALA A 88 2.17 -1.50 4.53
C ALA A 88 3.34 -0.51 4.57
N PHE A 89 4.27 -0.61 3.61
CA PHE A 89 5.47 0.20 3.62
C PHE A 89 5.25 1.59 3.00
N LEU A 90 5.44 2.63 3.82
CA LEU A 90 5.67 4.00 3.36
C LEU A 90 7.16 4.32 3.57
N PRO A 91 7.90 4.79 2.55
CA PRO A 91 9.29 5.18 2.73
C PRO A 91 9.42 6.26 3.81
N GLY A 92 10.41 6.12 4.70
CA GLY A 92 10.70 7.08 5.76
C GLY A 92 10.67 8.55 5.30
N PRO A 93 11.34 8.93 4.19
CA PRO A 93 11.33 10.31 3.71
C PRO A 93 9.95 10.83 3.27
N ALA A 94 9.06 9.96 2.76
CA ALA A 94 7.68 10.36 2.45
C ALA A 94 6.86 10.56 3.74
N SER A 95 7.10 9.74 4.76
CA SER A 95 6.43 9.88 6.04
C SER A 95 6.84 11.16 6.77
N THR A 96 8.14 11.50 6.76
CA THR A 96 8.65 12.72 7.37
C THR A 96 8.18 13.96 6.62
N PHE A 97 8.16 13.92 5.29
CA PHE A 97 7.59 15.00 4.48
C PHE A 97 6.10 15.23 4.83
N THR A 98 5.28 14.17 4.80
CA THR A 98 3.84 14.29 5.09
C THR A 98 3.62 14.85 6.50
N LEU A 99 4.39 14.37 7.47
CA LEU A 99 4.29 14.80 8.86
C LEU A 99 4.76 16.26 9.03
N ALA A 100 5.82 16.68 8.34
CA ALA A 100 6.30 18.06 8.34
C ALA A 100 5.26 19.03 7.74
N VAL A 101 4.65 18.67 6.61
CA VAL A 101 3.57 19.45 5.98
C VAL A 101 2.37 19.57 6.91
N LEU A 102 1.90 18.47 7.50
CA LEU A 102 0.77 18.48 8.42
C LEU A 102 1.06 19.33 9.67
N ARG A 103 2.26 19.20 10.27
CA ARG A 103 2.67 20.03 11.41
C ARG A 103 2.80 21.51 11.03
N GLY A 104 3.31 21.81 9.84
CA GLY A 104 3.44 23.18 9.35
C GLY A 104 2.09 23.88 9.15
N ILE A 105 1.07 23.15 8.70
CA ILE A 105 -0.28 23.70 8.48
C ILE A 105 -1.04 23.87 9.79
N LEU A 106 -0.98 22.85 10.65
CA LEU A 106 -1.88 22.71 11.78
C LEU A 106 -1.28 23.23 13.09
N GLY A 107 0.02 23.49 13.12
CA GLY A 107 0.72 23.94 14.31
C GLY A 107 1.08 22.82 15.28
N SER A 108 1.84 23.18 16.31
CA SER A 108 2.46 22.26 17.28
C SER A 108 1.48 21.59 18.23
N GLN A 109 0.27 22.11 18.40
CA GLN A 109 -0.72 21.58 19.33
C GLN A 109 -1.53 20.41 18.75
N THR A 110 -1.43 20.15 17.44
CA THR A 110 -2.16 19.04 16.82
C THR A 110 -1.43 17.72 16.98
N THR A 111 -2.17 16.67 17.36
CA THR A 111 -1.60 15.34 17.51
C THR A 111 -1.73 14.55 16.22
N ILE A 112 -0.59 14.22 15.62
CA ILE A 112 -0.52 13.42 14.39
C ILE A 112 -0.01 12.04 14.77
N ARG A 113 -0.89 11.04 14.68
CA ARG A 113 -0.55 9.63 14.89
C ARG A 113 -0.39 8.95 13.55
N HIS A 114 0.82 8.48 13.26
CA HIS A 114 1.07 7.58 12.13
C HIS A 114 0.67 6.16 12.53
N THR A 115 -0.30 5.59 11.82
CA THR A 115 -0.70 4.18 12.00
C THR A 115 -0.03 3.32 10.94
N LEU A 116 0.20 2.04 11.28
CA LEU A 116 0.79 1.04 10.38
C LEU A 116 0.13 1.10 8.98
N GLY A 117 0.94 1.17 7.93
CA GLY A 117 0.49 1.50 6.60
C GLY A 117 0.74 2.97 6.24
N LYS A 118 0.01 3.47 5.25
CA LYS A 118 0.19 4.82 4.68
C LYS A 118 -0.81 5.82 5.26
N ARG A 119 -1.20 5.68 6.54
CA ARG A 119 -2.30 6.44 7.15
C ARG A 119 -1.82 7.29 8.32
N PHE A 120 -2.19 8.57 8.29
CA PHE A 120 -1.93 9.55 9.33
C PHE A 120 -3.27 10.00 9.90
N ARG A 121 -3.49 9.76 11.19
CA ARG A 121 -4.64 10.32 11.90
C ARG A 121 -4.22 11.65 12.52
N VAL A 122 -4.96 12.70 12.18
CA VAL A 122 -4.77 14.04 12.69
C VAL A 122 -5.89 14.35 13.68
N THR A 123 -5.54 14.74 14.89
CA THR A 123 -6.48 15.26 15.89
C THR A 123 -6.20 16.74 16.11
N LEU A 124 -7.21 17.56 15.89
CA LEU A 124 -7.21 19.01 16.08
C LEU A 124 -7.36 19.35 17.57
N GLU A 125 -7.07 20.60 17.94
CA GLU A 125 -7.17 21.10 19.32
C GLU A 125 -8.59 20.96 19.91
N ASN A 126 -9.62 21.12 19.07
CA ASN A 126 -11.02 20.98 19.45
C ASN A 126 -11.51 19.52 19.55
N GLY A 127 -10.61 18.54 19.51
CA GLY A 127 -10.93 17.11 19.58
C GLY A 127 -11.46 16.49 18.28
N LEU A 128 -11.70 17.30 17.23
CA LEU A 128 -12.10 16.80 15.91
C LEU A 128 -10.92 16.11 15.26
N HIS A 129 -11.19 15.08 14.46
CA HIS A 129 -10.14 14.33 13.78
C HIS A 129 -10.47 14.05 12.31
N PHE A 130 -9.42 13.86 11.53
CA PHE A 130 -9.49 13.41 10.15
C PHE A 130 -8.29 12.51 9.84
N ASP A 131 -8.44 11.68 8.82
CA ASP A 131 -7.41 10.77 8.36
C ASP A 131 -6.86 11.22 7.01
N VAL A 132 -5.54 11.14 6.87
CA VAL A 132 -4.80 11.38 5.63
C VAL A 132 -4.18 10.05 5.21
N ASN A 133 -4.63 9.49 4.09
CA ASN A 133 -4.08 8.28 3.51
C ASN A 133 -3.18 8.62 2.34
N CYS A 134 -1.89 8.40 2.47
CA CYS A 134 -0.94 8.50 1.37
C CYS A 134 -1.03 7.26 0.47
N ARG A 135 -0.98 7.46 -0.84
CA ARG A 135 -0.88 6.42 -1.86
C ARG A 135 0.24 6.79 -2.81
N ILE A 136 1.05 5.80 -3.16
CA ILE A 136 2.09 5.97 -4.17
C ILE A 136 1.45 5.55 -5.50
N LYS A 137 1.33 6.49 -6.44
CA LYS A 137 0.82 6.20 -7.80
C LYS A 137 1.99 5.80 -8.69
N GLU A 138 1.83 4.72 -9.46
CA GLU A 138 2.81 4.34 -10.47
C GLU A 138 2.53 5.02 -11.81
N LYS A 139 3.59 5.66 -12.29
CA LYS A 139 4.00 6.02 -13.67
C LYS A 139 3.22 7.02 -14.53
N ASP A 140 1.91 7.21 -14.44
CA ASP A 140 1.23 7.94 -15.56
C ASP A 140 0.76 9.36 -15.29
N THR A 141 0.73 9.83 -14.03
CA THR A 141 0.12 11.14 -13.69
C THR A 141 1.11 12.26 -13.38
N GLY A 142 2.43 12.08 -13.56
CA GLY A 142 3.45 13.04 -13.11
C GLY A 142 3.60 13.13 -11.59
N GLU A 143 2.50 12.94 -10.85
CA GLU A 143 2.40 12.91 -9.41
C GLU A 143 2.66 11.50 -8.85
N TRP A 144 3.73 11.37 -8.06
CA TRP A 144 4.11 10.11 -7.44
C TRP A 144 3.38 9.81 -6.13
N PHE A 145 2.95 10.86 -5.42
CA PHE A 145 2.26 10.76 -4.14
C PHE A 145 0.88 11.41 -4.26
N ALA A 146 -0.16 10.61 -3.99
CA ALA A 146 -1.53 11.06 -3.90
C ALA A 146 -2.02 10.87 -2.46
N TYR A 147 -2.68 11.89 -1.91
CA TYR A 147 -3.20 11.86 -0.56
C TYR A 147 -4.72 11.82 -0.61
N ARG A 148 -5.33 10.97 0.20
CA ARG A 148 -6.77 10.95 0.39
C ARG A 148 -7.09 11.46 1.78
N LEU A 149 -7.71 12.63 1.82
CA LEU A 149 -8.20 13.28 3.02
C LEU A 149 -9.62 12.77 3.32
N VAL A 150 -9.86 12.34 4.56
CA VAL A 150 -11.16 11.80 5.00
C VAL A 150 -11.48 12.34 6.39
N SER A 151 -12.57 13.10 6.53
CA SER A 151 -13.01 13.56 7.86
C SER A 151 -13.60 12.42 8.69
N ALA A 152 -13.70 12.65 10.02
CA ALA A 152 -14.64 11.91 10.85
C ALA A 152 -16.08 12.04 10.31
N LYS A 153 -16.99 11.17 10.79
CA LYS A 153 -18.41 11.32 10.49
C LYS A 153 -18.91 12.63 11.09
N LEU A 154 -19.56 13.45 10.26
CA LEU A 154 -20.12 14.75 10.62
C LEU A 154 -21.64 14.65 10.57
N GLN A 155 -22.31 15.06 11.65
CA GLN A 155 -23.77 15.11 11.70
C GLN A 155 -24.23 16.51 11.32
N SER A 156 -24.31 16.81 10.02
CA SER A 156 -24.81 18.11 9.55
C SER A 156 -25.69 17.94 8.32
N THR A 157 -26.87 18.55 8.34
CA THR A 157 -27.81 18.57 7.21
C THR A 157 -27.26 19.37 6.03
N GLN A 158 -26.37 20.33 6.29
CA GLN A 158 -25.75 21.19 5.27
C GLN A 158 -24.41 20.64 4.74
N LEU A 159 -24.01 19.43 5.13
CA LEU A 159 -22.70 18.86 4.81
C LEU A 159 -22.40 18.90 3.30
N ARG A 160 -23.39 18.63 2.45
CA ARG A 160 -23.24 18.66 0.98
C ARG A 160 -22.95 20.07 0.46
N ASN A 161 -23.58 21.10 1.00
CA ASN A 161 -23.34 22.49 0.63
C ASN A 161 -21.94 22.94 1.07
N ILE A 162 -21.54 22.57 2.30
CA ILE A 162 -20.20 22.85 2.82
C ILE A 162 -19.13 22.17 1.95
N ALA A 163 -19.36 20.91 1.59
CA ALA A 163 -18.46 20.14 0.72
C ALA A 163 -18.28 20.81 -0.65
N LEU A 164 -19.37 21.19 -1.32
CA LEU A 164 -19.33 21.86 -2.61
C LEU A 164 -18.56 23.19 -2.56
N ARG A 165 -18.78 24.01 -1.52
CA ARG A 165 -18.07 25.30 -1.34
C ARG A 165 -16.57 25.16 -1.17
N HIS A 166 -16.11 24.05 -0.60
CA HIS A 166 -14.70 23.81 -0.32
C HIS A 166 -14.05 22.79 -1.27
N GLY A 167 -14.80 22.31 -2.27
CA GLY A 167 -14.34 21.35 -3.27
C GLY A 167 -14.08 19.94 -2.74
N PHE A 168 -14.91 19.46 -1.81
CA PHE A 168 -14.88 18.10 -1.29
C PHE A 168 -16.06 17.26 -1.81
N GLY A 169 -15.84 15.96 -1.92
CA GLY A 169 -16.92 14.99 -2.04
C GLY A 169 -17.52 14.64 -0.67
N VAL A 170 -18.73 14.10 -0.67
CA VAL A 170 -19.37 13.55 0.53
C VAL A 170 -19.56 12.04 0.35
N MET A 171 -19.08 11.25 1.31
CA MET A 171 -19.29 9.80 1.38
C MET A 171 -19.58 9.42 2.82
N ASP A 172 -20.68 8.71 3.08
CA ASP A 172 -21.07 8.23 4.42
C ASP A 172 -21.05 9.30 5.52
N ASN A 173 -21.56 10.50 5.22
CA ASN A 173 -21.52 11.69 6.08
C ASN A 173 -20.09 12.12 6.46
N ARG A 174 -19.13 11.93 5.56
CA ARG A 174 -17.73 12.39 5.69
C ARG A 174 -17.34 13.23 4.50
N LEU A 175 -16.49 14.22 4.74
CA LEU A 175 -15.81 14.97 3.70
C LEU A 175 -14.63 14.15 3.18
N VAL A 176 -14.56 13.98 1.86
CA VAL A 176 -13.51 13.20 1.19
C VAL A 176 -12.92 14.00 0.04
N ALA A 177 -11.60 14.08 -0.04
CA ALA A 177 -10.88 14.56 -1.21
C ALA A 177 -9.68 13.68 -1.52
N SER A 178 -9.34 13.56 -2.80
CA SER A 178 -8.07 12.99 -3.26
C SER A 178 -7.27 14.13 -3.86
N VAL A 179 -6.07 14.35 -3.36
CA VAL A 179 -5.27 15.55 -3.60
C VAL A 179 -3.84 15.14 -3.92
N SER A 180 -3.17 15.93 -4.75
CA SER A 180 -1.76 15.71 -5.03
C SER A 180 -0.87 16.23 -3.91
N ASN A 181 0.44 16.05 -4.07
CA ASN A 181 1.42 16.63 -3.18
C ASN A 181 1.32 18.16 -3.09
N ASP A 182 1.19 18.81 -4.25
CA ASP A 182 1.19 20.28 -4.34
C ASP A 182 -0.11 20.84 -3.77
N GLU A 183 -1.19 20.05 -3.85
CA GLU A 183 -2.48 20.42 -3.30
C GLU A 183 -2.66 20.11 -1.81
N LEU A 184 -1.81 19.25 -1.24
CA LEU A 184 -1.97 18.75 0.13
C LEU A 184 -2.07 19.90 1.13
N HIS A 185 -1.27 20.93 0.95
CA HIS A 185 -1.23 22.07 1.86
C HIS A 185 -2.58 22.81 1.92
N HIS A 186 -3.03 23.33 0.78
CA HIS A 186 -4.25 24.13 0.72
C HIS A 186 -5.50 23.30 1.01
N ARG A 187 -5.57 22.05 0.54
CA ARG A 187 -6.73 21.18 0.76
C ARG A 187 -6.87 20.75 2.20
N THR A 188 -5.77 20.54 2.92
CA THR A 188 -5.84 20.23 4.35
C THR A 188 -6.41 21.42 5.14
N LEU A 189 -6.01 22.65 4.81
CA LEU A 189 -6.54 23.86 5.44
C LEU A 189 -8.03 24.09 5.11
N LEU A 190 -8.46 23.83 3.86
CA LEU A 190 -9.87 23.90 3.51
C LEU A 190 -10.70 22.83 4.22
N LEU A 191 -10.14 21.64 4.43
CA LEU A 191 -10.80 20.56 5.15
C LEU A 191 -11.05 20.93 6.61
N THR A 192 -10.03 21.47 7.30
CA THR A 192 -10.21 21.88 8.70
C THR A 192 -11.28 22.94 8.84
N LYS A 193 -11.30 23.96 7.96
CA LYS A 193 -12.37 24.96 7.91
C LYS A 193 -13.74 24.33 7.67
N ALA A 194 -13.85 23.43 6.69
CA ALA A 194 -15.10 22.74 6.36
C ALA A 194 -15.61 21.88 7.53
N ILE A 195 -14.71 21.18 8.24
CA ILE A 195 -15.03 20.41 9.45
C ILE A 195 -15.53 21.33 10.57
N MET A 196 -14.86 22.47 10.81
CA MET A 196 -15.27 23.44 11.83
C MET A 196 -16.65 24.03 11.52
N MET A 197 -16.93 24.36 10.25
CA MET A 197 -18.26 24.82 9.83
C MET A 197 -19.31 23.73 10.03
N ALA A 198 -19.04 22.50 9.57
CA ALA A 198 -20.00 21.41 9.71
C ALA A 198 -20.33 21.08 11.17
N ASN A 199 -19.38 21.28 12.09
CA ASN A 199 -19.59 21.07 13.52
C ASN A 199 -20.28 22.26 14.23
N ALA A 200 -20.22 23.46 13.64
CA ALA A 200 -20.95 24.63 14.14
C ALA A 200 -22.46 24.59 13.78
N PHE A 201 -22.83 23.80 12.78
CA PHE A 201 -24.22 23.61 12.32
C PHE A 201 -24.83 22.28 12.79
N VAL A 202 -24.42 21.81 13.97
CA VAL A 202 -25.03 20.67 14.69
C VAL A 202 -26.13 21.19 15.59
#